data_AF-A0A434RBP1-F1
#
_entry.id   AF-A0A434RBP1-F1
#
_cell.length_a   1.000
_cell.length_b   1.000
_cell.length_c   1.000
_cell.angle_alpha   90.00
_cell.angle_beta   90.00
_cell.angle_gamma   90.00
#
_symmetry.space_group_name_H-M   'P 1'
#
loop_
_entity.id
_entity.type
_entity.pdbx_description
1 polymer ?
#
loop_
_entity_poly.entity_id
_entity_poly.type
_entity_poly.pdbx_seq_one_letter_code
_entity_poly.pdbx_strand_id
1 'polypeptide(L)'
;MAQAFGPPFRAEAGGKRIRPGQEGFERAVCLALVQGAAEACRLAAELSRRSEKLLAVAPKLRSKGAGDVVFLLLNEDAVAGSLTTKNLSRFAARRLFERLQQLEAVRELSGRASFRLFGL
;
A
#
# COMPACT_ATOMS: atom_id res chain seq x y z
N MET A 1 12.44 -4.35 2.08
CA MET A 1 13.82 -4.88 1.91
C MET A 1 14.34 -4.41 0.56
N ALA A 2 15.57 -3.89 0.47
CA ALA A 2 16.09 -3.42 -0.82
C ALA A 2 16.34 -4.61 -1.77
N GLN A 3 15.86 -4.53 -3.02
CA GLN A 3 15.90 -5.60 -4.04
C GLN A 3 17.33 -6.08 -4.35
N ALA A 4 18.34 -5.23 -4.17
CA ALA A 4 19.76 -5.59 -4.25
C ALA A 4 20.16 -6.72 -3.27
N PHE A 5 19.37 -6.93 -2.21
CA PHE A 5 19.58 -7.99 -1.25
C PHE A 5 18.77 -9.27 -1.54
N GLY A 6 18.02 -9.30 -2.65
CA GLY A 6 17.16 -10.41 -3.02
C GLY A 6 17.91 -11.70 -3.38
N PRO A 7 17.19 -12.83 -3.48
CA PRO A 7 17.72 -14.12 -3.93
C PRO A 7 18.46 -14.10 -5.28
N PRO A 8 18.01 -13.33 -6.31
CA PRO A 8 18.68 -13.32 -7.62
C PRO A 8 20.16 -12.94 -7.59
N PHE A 9 20.58 -12.17 -6.58
CA PHE A 9 21.96 -11.71 -6.43
C PHE A 9 22.81 -12.60 -5.51
N ARG A 10 22.34 -13.78 -5.09
CA ARG A 10 23.16 -14.73 -4.31
C ARG A 10 23.87 -15.68 -5.26
N ALA A 11 25.20 -15.78 -5.17
CA ALA A 11 25.96 -16.78 -5.89
C ALA A 11 25.66 -18.19 -5.32
N GLU A 12 25.64 -19.21 -6.18
CA GLU A 12 25.32 -20.61 -5.82
C GLU A 12 26.33 -21.22 -4.82
N ALA A 13 27.59 -20.78 -4.88
CA ALA A 13 28.66 -21.25 -4.00
C ALA A 13 29.23 -20.09 -3.17
N GLY A 14 28.97 -20.08 -1.86
CA GLY A 14 29.80 -19.35 -0.90
C GLY A 14 29.25 -18.04 -0.32
N GLY A 15 27.93 -17.79 -0.37
CA GLY A 15 27.30 -16.67 0.36
C GLY A 15 27.70 -15.25 -0.13
N LYS A 16 28.55 -15.16 -1.15
CA LYS A 16 28.93 -13.91 -1.81
C LYS A 16 27.80 -13.46 -2.74
N ARG A 17 27.57 -12.15 -2.78
CA ARG A 17 26.57 -11.54 -3.66
C ARG A 17 27.19 -11.16 -4.99
N ILE A 18 26.44 -11.36 -6.06
CA ILE A 18 26.78 -10.93 -7.41
C ILE A 18 26.67 -9.40 -7.45
N ARG A 19 27.77 -8.74 -7.81
CA ARG A 19 27.89 -7.27 -7.89
C ARG A 19 27.94 -6.80 -9.34
N PRO A 20 27.65 -5.51 -9.61
CA PRO A 20 27.86 -4.93 -10.94
C PRO A 20 29.27 -5.24 -11.47
N GLY A 21 29.37 -5.65 -12.74
CA GLY A 21 30.63 -6.01 -13.40
C GLY A 21 31.13 -7.44 -13.14
N GLN A 22 30.43 -8.23 -12.32
CA GLN A 22 30.74 -9.65 -12.13
C GLN A 22 30.00 -10.52 -13.15
N GLU A 23 30.58 -11.68 -13.46
CA GLU A 23 29.93 -12.69 -14.28
C GLU A 23 28.56 -13.08 -13.69
N GLY A 24 27.55 -13.17 -14.56
CA GLY A 24 26.18 -13.50 -14.15
C GLY A 24 25.36 -12.33 -13.59
N PHE A 25 25.91 -11.11 -13.45
CA PHE A 25 25.17 -9.95 -12.95
C PHE A 25 23.97 -9.59 -13.84
N GLU A 26 24.12 -9.58 -15.16
CA GLU A 26 23.02 -9.27 -16.08
C GLU A 26 21.87 -10.27 -15.94
N ARG A 27 22.18 -11.57 -15.84
CA ARG A 27 21.20 -12.62 -15.57
C ARG A 27 20.50 -12.42 -14.22
N ALA A 28 21.24 -12.07 -13.18
CA ALA A 28 20.68 -11.76 -11.85
C ALA A 28 19.70 -10.58 -11.91
N VAL A 29 20.01 -9.53 -12.68
CA VAL A 29 19.11 -8.39 -12.91
C VAL A 29 17.84 -8.83 -13.64
N CYS A 30 17.95 -9.63 -14.71
CA CYS A 30 16.78 -10.14 -15.43
C CYS A 30 15.85 -10.96 -14.51
N LEU A 31 16.43 -11.84 -13.69
CA LEU A 31 15.66 -12.63 -12.72
C LEU A 31 14.99 -11.75 -11.66
N ALA A 32 15.71 -10.74 -11.13
CA ALA A 32 15.14 -9.78 -10.17
C ALA A 32 14.00 -8.96 -10.78
N LEU A 33 14.13 -8.55 -12.04
CA LEU A 33 13.09 -7.83 -12.78
C LEU A 33 11.83 -8.67 -12.93
N VAL A 34 11.95 -9.92 -13.37
CA VAL A 34 10.80 -10.83 -13.53
C VAL A 34 10.11 -11.09 -12.19
N GLN A 35 10.88 -11.31 -11.12
CA GLN A 35 10.32 -11.48 -9.77
C GLN A 35 9.59 -10.21 -9.31
N GLY A 36 10.20 -9.05 -9.47
CA GLY A 36 9.60 -7.76 -9.10
C GLY A 36 8.32 -7.46 -9.90
N ALA A 37 8.31 -7.76 -11.20
CA ALA A 37 7.11 -7.61 -12.04
C ALA A 37 5.98 -8.54 -11.56
N ALA A 38 6.28 -9.80 -11.26
CA ALA A 38 5.29 -10.74 -10.75
C ALA A 38 4.73 -10.32 -9.38
N GLU A 39 5.57 -9.79 -8.49
CA GLU A 39 5.14 -9.23 -7.20
C GLU A 39 4.27 -7.99 -7.37
N ALA A 40 4.66 -7.06 -8.26
CA ALA A 40 3.88 -5.88 -8.57
C ALA A 40 2.49 -6.23 -9.11
N CYS A 41 2.38 -7.21 -10.02
CA CYS A 41 1.09 -7.68 -10.52
C CYS A 41 0.21 -8.28 -9.41
N ARG A 42 0.79 -9.04 -8.47
CA ARG A 42 0.04 -9.57 -7.32
C ARG A 42 -0.47 -8.47 -6.41
N LEU A 43 0.36 -7.47 -6.11
CA LEU A 43 -0.02 -6.31 -5.31
C LEU A 43 -1.12 -5.49 -6.02
N ALA A 44 -0.98 -5.25 -7.32
CA ALA A 44 -1.99 -4.55 -8.12
C ALA A 44 -3.34 -5.28 -8.09
N ALA A 45 -3.35 -6.60 -8.20
CA ALA A 45 -4.58 -7.39 -8.12
C ALA A 45 -5.22 -7.31 -6.71
N GLU A 46 -4.42 -7.28 -5.65
CA GLU A 46 -4.91 -7.08 -4.29
C GLU A 46 -5.49 -5.68 -4.08
N LEU A 47 -4.78 -4.64 -4.52
CA LEU A 47 -5.24 -3.25 -4.45
C LEU A 47 -6.52 -3.05 -5.25
N SER A 48 -6.61 -3.63 -6.46
CA SER A 48 -7.82 -3.54 -7.29
C SER A 48 -9.06 -4.05 -6.55
N ARG A 49 -8.98 -5.23 -5.90
CA ARG A 49 -10.09 -5.76 -5.11
C ARG A 49 -10.47 -4.87 -3.93
N ARG A 50 -9.47 -4.27 -3.26
CA ARG A 50 -9.70 -3.36 -2.12
C ARG A 50 -10.31 -2.03 -2.58
N SER A 51 -9.85 -1.49 -3.71
CA SER A 51 -10.41 -0.31 -4.35
C SER A 51 -11.88 -0.52 -4.74
N GLU A 52 -12.22 -1.68 -5.34
CA GLU A 52 -13.60 -2.04 -5.65
C GLU A 52 -14.48 -2.07 -4.39
N LYS A 53 -13.98 -2.66 -3.30
CA LYS A 53 -14.68 -2.66 -2.01
C LYS A 53 -14.89 -1.24 -1.47
N LEU A 54 -13.86 -0.39 -1.54
CA LEU A 54 -13.96 1.02 -1.14
C LEU A 54 -15.03 1.76 -1.96
N LEU A 55 -15.02 1.62 -3.29
CA LEU A 55 -15.98 2.24 -4.18
C LEU A 55 -17.41 1.73 -3.91
N ALA A 56 -17.58 0.44 -3.65
CA ALA A 56 -18.88 -0.15 -3.31
C ALA A 56 -19.47 0.38 -1.98
N VAL A 57 -18.62 0.78 -1.02
CA VAL A 57 -19.08 1.38 0.24
C VAL A 57 -19.23 2.89 0.19
N ALA A 58 -18.63 3.57 -0.79
CA ALA A 58 -18.65 5.03 -0.89
C ALA A 58 -20.07 5.64 -0.81
N PRO A 59 -21.11 5.09 -1.45
CA PRO A 59 -22.49 5.60 -1.33
C PRO A 59 -23.09 5.50 0.08
N LYS A 60 -22.52 4.65 0.95
CA LYS A 60 -22.97 4.48 2.35
C LYS A 60 -22.41 5.56 3.28
N LEU A 61 -21.47 6.38 2.80
CA LEU A 61 -20.81 7.43 3.58
C LEU A 61 -21.62 8.73 3.48
N ARG A 62 -22.12 9.20 4.62
CA ARG A 62 -22.96 10.42 4.68
C ARG A 62 -22.17 11.70 4.99
N SER A 63 -20.88 11.59 5.26
CA SER A 63 -20.04 12.73 5.63
C SER A 63 -19.75 13.61 4.41
N LYS A 64 -19.90 14.93 4.54
CA LYS A 64 -19.69 15.91 3.46
C LYS A 64 -18.28 15.85 2.82
N GLY A 65 -17.26 15.43 3.56
CA GLY A 65 -15.88 15.24 3.07
C GLY A 65 -15.50 13.79 2.73
N ALA A 66 -16.47 12.87 2.64
CA ALA A 66 -16.18 11.46 2.37
C ALA A 66 -15.57 11.25 0.97
N GLY A 67 -16.00 12.03 -0.03
CA GLY A 67 -15.45 11.99 -1.39
C GLY A 67 -13.95 12.30 -1.41
N ASP A 68 -13.51 13.34 -0.70
CA ASP A 68 -12.10 13.70 -0.58
C ASP A 68 -11.26 12.55 -0.01
N VAL A 69 -11.79 11.85 1.01
CA VAL A 69 -11.10 10.72 1.66
C VAL A 69 -11.03 9.50 0.74
N VAL A 70 -12.12 9.20 0.01
CA VAL A 70 -12.12 8.11 -0.99
C VAL A 70 -11.11 8.41 -2.09
N PHE A 71 -11.07 9.65 -2.59
CA PHE A 71 -10.09 10.07 -3.59
C PHE A 71 -8.66 9.88 -3.08
N LEU A 72 -8.34 10.34 -1.87
CA LEU A 72 -7.01 10.16 -1.28
C LEU A 72 -6.63 8.69 -1.09
N LEU A 73 -7.55 7.85 -0.60
CA LEU A 73 -7.28 6.42 -0.43
C LEU A 73 -7.00 5.68 -1.75
N LEU A 74 -7.46 6.21 -2.88
CA LEU A 74 -7.18 5.65 -4.21
C LEU A 74 -5.88 6.19 -4.82
N ASN A 75 -5.33 7.29 -4.31
CA ASN A 75 -4.14 7.95 -4.86
C ASN A 75 -2.90 7.86 -3.95
N GLU A 76 -3.09 7.64 -2.66
CA GLU A 76 -2.03 7.63 -1.65
C GLU A 76 -1.94 6.26 -0.98
N ASP A 77 -0.72 5.78 -0.73
CA ASP A 77 -0.48 4.50 -0.04
C ASP A 77 -1.01 4.50 1.40
N ALA A 78 -1.01 5.68 2.04
CA ALA A 78 -1.43 5.85 3.42
C ALA A 78 -2.01 7.25 3.67
N VAL A 79 -3.18 7.30 4.32
CA VAL A 79 -3.89 8.52 4.69
C VAL A 79 -3.99 8.62 6.22
N ALA A 80 -3.74 9.80 6.76
CA ALA A 80 -3.85 10.03 8.19
C ALA A 80 -5.32 9.97 8.67
N GLY A 81 -5.57 9.18 9.72
CA GLY A 81 -6.88 9.08 10.37
C GLY A 81 -7.41 10.38 10.98
N SER A 82 -6.54 11.37 11.13
CA SER A 82 -6.83 12.70 11.63
C SER A 82 -6.74 13.77 10.55
N LEU A 83 -6.78 13.40 9.27
CA LEU A 83 -6.81 14.33 8.15
C LEU A 83 -7.86 15.42 8.37
N THR A 84 -7.52 16.65 8.04
CA THR A 84 -8.42 17.79 8.07
C THR A 84 -8.52 18.41 6.69
N THR A 85 -9.74 18.58 6.19
CA THR A 85 -10.02 19.32 4.96
C THR A 85 -11.01 20.45 5.26
N LYS A 86 -11.27 21.31 4.28
CA LYS A 86 -12.29 22.38 4.39
C LYS A 86 -13.66 21.84 4.84
N ASN A 87 -14.00 20.61 4.47
CA ASN A 87 -15.30 19.98 4.74
C ASN A 87 -15.22 18.83 5.76
N LEU A 88 -14.06 18.57 6.36
CA LEU A 88 -13.84 17.43 7.24
C LEU A 88 -12.94 17.82 8.42
N SER A 89 -13.53 17.90 9.61
CA SER A 89 -12.76 18.11 10.84
C SER A 89 -12.02 16.84 11.27
N ARG A 90 -11.00 16.96 12.12
CA ARG A 90 -10.23 15.82 12.62
C ARG A 90 -11.09 14.77 13.34
N PHE A 91 -12.19 15.20 13.97
CA PHE A 91 -13.11 14.31 14.69
C PHE A 91 -14.06 13.60 13.72
N ALA A 92 -14.52 14.30 12.67
CA ALA A 92 -15.30 13.71 11.60
C ALA A 92 -14.47 12.70 10.79
N ALA A 93 -13.19 12.99 10.52
CA ALA A 93 -12.26 12.07 9.87
C ALA A 93 -12.08 10.78 10.69
N ARG A 94 -11.84 10.88 12.00
CA ARG A 94 -11.72 9.70 12.88
C ARG A 94 -12.95 8.79 12.81
N ARG A 95 -14.15 9.36 12.96
CA ARG A 95 -15.41 8.62 12.84
C ARG A 95 -15.61 8.01 11.46
N LEU A 96 -15.21 8.72 10.40
CA LEU A 96 -15.27 8.23 9.04
C LEU A 96 -14.34 7.02 8.84
N PHE A 97 -13.10 7.07 9.32
CA PHE A 97 -12.17 5.94 9.25
C PHE A 97 -12.56 4.76 10.14
N GLU A 98 -13.17 5.01 11.30
CA GLU A 98 -13.81 3.96 12.11
C GLU A 98 -14.93 3.28 11.33
N ARG A 99 -15.79 4.07 10.66
CA ARG A 99 -16.86 3.53 9.82
C ARG A 99 -16.33 2.73 8.63
N LEU A 100 -15.29 3.22 7.95
CA LEU A 100 -14.66 2.52 6.84
C LEU A 100 -14.04 1.19 7.27
N GLN A 101 -13.43 1.11 8.45
CA GLN A 101 -12.93 -0.15 9.02
C GLN A 101 -14.05 -1.12 9.37
N GLN A 102 -15.15 -0.64 9.96
CA GLN A 102 -16.33 -1.48 10.24
C GLN A 102 -16.96 -2.05 8.96
N LEU A 103 -16.84 -1.33 7.85
CA LEU A 103 -17.25 -1.78 6.53
C LEU A 103 -16.13 -2.56 5.81
N GLU A 104 -15.02 -2.81 6.50
CA GLU A 104 -13.83 -3.50 6.03
C GLU A 104 -13.27 -2.95 4.70
N ALA A 105 -13.46 -1.65 4.45
CA ALA A 105 -13.05 -0.97 3.22
C ALA A 105 -11.63 -0.40 3.29
N VAL A 106 -11.06 -0.30 4.50
CA VAL A 106 -9.70 0.16 4.75
C VAL A 106 -9.10 -0.64 5.90
N ARG A 107 -7.76 -0.64 5.98
CA ARG A 107 -6.98 -1.23 7.08
C ARG A 107 -6.18 -0.16 7.81
N GLU A 108 -5.98 -0.38 9.10
CA GLU A 108 -5.02 0.38 9.90
C GLU A 108 -3.61 -0.15 9.61
N LEU A 109 -2.64 0.75 9.42
CA LEU A 109 -1.28 0.42 8.99
C LEU A 109 -0.21 0.61 10.07
N SER A 110 -0.50 1.35 11.13
CA SER A 110 0.50 1.80 12.10
C SER A 110 0.62 0.92 13.34
N GLY A 111 -0.35 0.04 13.63
CA GLY A 111 -0.36 -0.86 14.79
C GLY A 111 -0.44 -0.14 16.14
N ARG A 112 -0.91 1.11 16.19
CA ARG A 112 -0.87 1.97 17.40
C ARG A 112 -2.21 2.65 17.69
N ALA A 113 -2.41 3.04 18.94
CA ALA A 113 -3.64 3.70 19.38
C ALA A 113 -3.78 5.17 18.92
N SER A 114 -2.66 5.86 18.67
CA SER A 114 -2.61 7.28 18.27
C SER A 114 -1.91 7.46 16.92
N PHE A 115 -2.13 8.59 16.22
CA PHE A 115 -1.51 8.88 14.92
C PHE A 115 -1.66 7.75 13.88
N ARG A 116 -2.87 7.18 13.80
CA ARG A 116 -3.18 6.04 12.92
C ARG A 116 -3.15 6.45 11.46
N LEU A 117 -2.50 5.62 10.64
CA LEU A 117 -2.54 5.69 9.18
C LEU A 117 -3.45 4.58 8.65
N PHE A 118 -4.19 4.91 7.60
CA PHE A 118 -5.11 4.01 6.93
C PHE A 118 -4.75 3.88 5.46
N GLY A 119 -4.91 2.68 4.92
CA GLY A 119 -4.75 2.43 3.50
C GLY A 119 -5.70 1.33 3.05
N LEU A 120 -5.57 0.94 1.79
CA LEU A 120 -6.36 -0.13 1.21
C LEU A 120 -5.95 -1.49 1.73
#